data_AF-A0A416UJL0-F1
#
_entry.id   AF-A0A416UJL0-F1
#
_cell.length_a   1.000
_cell.length_b   1.000
_cell.length_c   1.000
_cell.angle_alpha   90.00
_cell.angle_beta   90.00
_cell.angle_gamma   90.00
#
_symmetry.space_group_name_H-M   'P 1'
#
loop_
_entity.id
_entity.type
_entity.pdbx_description
1 polymer ?
#
loop_
_entity_poly.entity_id
_entity_poly.type
_entity_poly.pdbx_seq_one_letter_code
_entity_poly.pdbx_strand_id
1 'polypeptide(L)' 'MSKKDFAKEIGVSPSRVSDYLNGRSEPTLKIARMICKVLNIPPAVILGF' A
#
# COMPACT_ATOMS: atom_id res chain seq x y z
N MET A 1 13.03 -3.60 3.01
CA MET A 1 12.42 -3.04 1.78
C MET A 1 12.45 -1.52 1.87
N SER A 2 12.98 -0.81 0.86
CA SER A 2 12.90 0.66 0.84
C SER A 2 11.53 1.12 0.30
N LYS A 3 11.12 2.37 0.58
CA LYS A 3 9.89 2.95 0.01
C LYS A 3 9.87 2.93 -1.52
N LYS A 4 11.04 3.05 -2.16
CA LYS A 4 11.16 3.01 -3.63
C LYS A 4 10.92 1.61 -4.19
N ASP A 5 11.47 0.59 -3.52
CA ASP A 5 11.30 -0.80 -3.95
C ASP A 5 9.85 -1.24 -3.78
N PHE A 6 9.24 -0.87 -2.66
CA PHE A 6 7.83 -1.14 -2.42
C PHE A 6 6.93 -0.50 -3.48
N ALA A 7 7.15 0.79 -3.75
CA ALA A 7 6.39 1.52 -4.76
C ALA A 7 6.48 0.82 -6.13
N LYS A 8 7.66 0.30 -6.49
CA LYS A 8 7.87 -0.48 -7.70
C LYS A 8 7.09 -1.80 -7.70
N GLU A 9 7.07 -2.53 -6.59
CA GLU A 9 6.33 -3.79 -6.46
C GLU A 9 4.81 -3.61 -6.53
N ILE A 10 4.27 -2.56 -5.93
CA ILE A 10 2.83 -2.26 -5.97
C ILE A 10 2.42 -1.40 -7.18
N GLY A 11 3.38 -1.03 -8.04
CA GLY A 11 3.13 -0.34 -9.30
C GLY A 11 2.67 1.11 -9.15
N VAL A 12 3.12 1.82 -8.11
CA VAL A 12 2.82 3.25 -7.89
C VAL A 12 4.08 4.08 -7.73
N SER A 13 3.95 5.40 -7.75
CA SER A 13 5.06 6.29 -7.42
C SER A 13 5.36 6.27 -5.92
N PRO A 14 6.62 6.51 -5.49
CA PRO A 14 6.96 6.61 -4.07
C PRO A 14 6.16 7.70 -3.33
N SER A 15 5.79 8.80 -4.01
CA SER A 15 4.93 9.84 -3.44
C SER A 15 3.52 9.32 -3.13
N ARG A 16 2.93 8.50 -4.02
CA ARG A 16 1.63 7.85 -3.78
C ARG A 16 1.66 6.93 -2.56
N VAL A 17 2.77 6.21 -2.36
CA VAL A 17 2.96 5.41 -1.14
C VAL A 17 2.93 6.30 0.11
N SER A 18 3.63 7.44 0.08
CA SER A 18 3.58 8.40 1.19
C SER A 18 2.16 8.95 1.40
N ASP A 19 1.37 9.16 0.35
CA ASP A 19 -0.01 9.64 0.50
C ASP A 19 -0.91 8.60 1.16
N TYR A 20 -0.74 7.31 0.84
CA TYR A 20 -1.43 6.21 1.52
C TYR A 20 -1.05 6.15 3.01
N LEU A 21 0.24 6.24 3.32
CA LEU A 21 0.73 6.16 4.71
C LEU A 21 0.31 7.36 5.57
N ASN A 22 0.18 8.55 4.96
CA ASN A 22 -0.25 9.76 5.67
C ASN A 22 -1.78 9.97 5.63
N GLY A 23 -2.55 9.04 5.05
CA GLY A 23 -4.00 9.14 4.93
C GLY A 23 -4.49 10.25 4.00
N ARG A 24 -3.63 10.80 3.13
CA ARG A 24 -4.01 11.83 2.15
C ARG A 24 -4.75 11.28 0.94
N SER A 25 -4.52 10.00 0.65
CA SER A 25 -5.18 9.28 -0.44
C SER A 25 -5.48 7.88 0.03
N GLU A 26 -6.65 7.37 -0.32
CA GLU A 26 -7.03 6.00 -0.02
C GLU A 26 -6.56 5.06 -1.16
N PRO A 27 -5.89 3.95 -0.86
CA PRO A 27 -5.53 2.98 -1.88
C PRO A 27 -6.80 2.31 -2.44
N THR A 28 -6.83 2.09 -3.76
CA THR A 28 -7.91 1.31 -4.36
C THR A 28 -7.86 -0.14 -3.87
N LEU A 29 -8.97 -0.89 -3.94
CA LEU A 29 -9.00 -2.32 -3.58
C LEU A 29 -7.89 -3.14 -4.26
N LYS A 30 -7.55 -2.81 -5.51
CA LYS A 30 -6.45 -3.46 -6.23
C LYS A 30 -5.10 -3.21 -5.55
N ILE A 31 -4.82 -1.96 -5.16
CA ILE A 31 -3.59 -1.56 -4.48
C ILE A 31 -3.58 -2.14 -3.05
N ALA A 32 -4.68 -2.03 -2.30
CA ALA A 32 -4.81 -2.61 -0.97
C ALA A 32 -4.50 -4.11 -0.97
N ARG A 33 -5.02 -4.87 -1.95
CA ARG A 33 -4.70 -6.29 -2.12
C ARG A 33 -3.21 -6.53 -2.40
N MET A 34 -2.57 -5.67 -3.20
CA MET A 34 -1.12 -5.76 -3.46
C MET A 34 -0.31 -5.49 -2.21
N ILE A 35 -0.68 -4.46 -1.43
CA ILE A 35 -0.06 -4.14 -0.15
C ILE A 35 -0.17 -5.34 0.80
N CYS A 36 -1.35 -5.97 0.93
CA CYS A 36 -1.53 -7.19 1.72
C CYS A 36 -0.59 -8.31 1.31
N LYS A 37 -0.47 -8.57 -0.01
CA LYS A 37 0.37 -9.65 -0.53
C LYS A 37 1.87 -9.40 -0.30
N VAL A 38 2.32 -8.17 -0.54
CA VAL A 38 3.73 -7.79 -0.46
C VAL A 38 4.20 -7.72 0.99
N LEU A 39 3.39 -7.12 1.87
CA LEU A 39 3.72 -6.99 3.29
C LEU A 39 3.29 -8.21 4.12
N ASN A 40 2.66 -9.20 3.49
CA ASN A 40 2.08 -10.37 4.13
C ASN A 40 1.16 -10.00 5.31
N ILE A 41 0.33 -8.96 5.12
CA ILE A 41 -0.63 -8.48 6.13
C ILE A 41 -2.06 -8.90 5.77
N PRO A 42 -2.86 -9.31 6.77
CA PRO A 42 -4.24 -9.68 6.53
C PRO A 42 -5.06 -8.46 6.09
N PRO A 43 -6.02 -8.61 5.15
CA PRO A 43 -6.88 -7.52 4.69
C PRO A 43 -7.64 -6.79 5.80
N ALA A 44 -7.97 -7.50 6.88
CA ALA A 44 -8.59 -6.96 8.09
C ALA A 44 -7.84 -5.73 8.65
N VAL A 45 -6.50 -5.77 8.61
CA VAL A 45 -5.64 -4.67 9.11
C VAL A 45 -5.78 -3.42 8.24
N ILE A 46 -5.92 -3.57 6.92
CA ILE A 46 -6.07 -2.42 6.01
C ILE A 46 -7.49 -1.85 6.07
N LEU A 47 -8.48 -2.70 6.29
CA LEU A 47 -9.90 -2.32 6.27
C LEU A 47 -10.44 -1.91 7.65
N GLY A 48 -9.65 -2.09 8.71
CA GLY A 48 -9.94 -1.56 10.05
C GLY A 48 -11.00 -2.33 10.85
N PHE A 49 -11.15 -3.63 10.60
CA PHE A 49 -12.09 -4.51 11.31
C PHE A 49 -11.43 -5.77 11.85
#